data_AF-A0A0G1TK83-F1
#
_entry.id   AF-A0A0G1TK83-F1
#
_cell.length_a   1.000
_cell.length_b   1.000
_cell.length_c   1.000
_cell.angle_alpha   90.00
_cell.angle_beta   90.00
_cell.angle_gamma   90.00
#
_symmetry.space_group_name_H-M   'P 1'
#
loop_
_entity.id
_entity.type
_entity.pdbx_description
1 polymer ?
#
loop_
_entity_poly.entity_id
_entity_poly.type
_entity_poly.pdbx_seq_one_letter_code
_entity_poly.pdbx_strand_id
1 'polypeptide(L)' 'LVYSAVLNGFVAVPLIFLIGKISSDKNIMGKYRSGLLSRSFIWLTFVGMAASALGTIYMLFIAA' A
#
# COMPACT_ATOMS: atom_id res chain seq x y z
N LEU A 1 -11.80 0.23 18.18
CA LEU A 1 -11.60 -0.43 16.87
C LEU A 1 -11.57 0.56 15.69
N VAL A 2 -12.50 1.51 15.58
CA VAL A 2 -12.58 2.43 14.42
C VAL A 2 -11.30 3.26 14.20
N TYR A 3 -10.79 3.95 15.23
CA TYR A 3 -9.54 4.72 15.11
C TYR A 3 -8.33 3.87 14.69
N SER A 4 -8.23 2.65 15.20
CA SER A 4 -7.16 1.71 14.82
C SER A 4 -7.27 1.28 13.36
N ALA A 5 -8.48 1.10 12.83
CA ALA A 5 -8.70 0.74 11.43
C ALA A 5 -8.25 1.88 10.48
N VAL A 6 -8.58 3.13 10.82
CA VAL A 6 -8.16 4.30 10.04
C VAL A 6 -6.64 4.45 10.03
N LEU A 7 -6.00 4.36 11.20
CA LEU A 7 -4.55 4.43 11.32
C LEU A 7 -3.84 3.29 10.59
N ASN A 8 -4.33 2.05 10.71
CA ASN A 8 -3.78 0.91 9.99
C ASN A 8 -3.94 1.06 8.47
N GLY A 9 -5.07 1.59 7.99
CA GLY A 9 -5.26 1.89 6.56
C GLY A 9 -4.22 2.88 6.04
N PHE A 10 -3.88 3.91 6.82
CA PHE A 10 -2.80 4.85 6.50
C PHE A 10 -1.41 4.21 6.51
N VAL A 11 -1.10 3.43 7.54
CA VAL A 11 0.20 2.76 7.72
C VAL A 11 0.42 1.68 6.65
N ALA A 12 -0.65 1.06 6.16
CA ALA A 12 -0.56 0.04 5.13
C ALA A 12 -0.04 0.58 3.78
N VAL A 13 -0.28 1.85 3.44
CA VAL A 13 0.17 2.46 2.17
C VAL A 13 1.71 2.40 2.01
N PRO A 14 2.54 2.95 2.92
CA PRO A 14 3.99 2.85 2.82
C PRO A 14 4.48 1.40 2.99
N LEU A 15 3.78 0.57 3.76
CA LEU A 15 4.11 -0.84 3.95
C LEU A 15 3.98 -1.64 2.64
N ILE A 16 2.87 -1.48 1.91
CA ILE A 16 2.66 -2.14 0.61
C ILE A 16 3.69 -1.66 -0.42
N PHE A 17 4.04 -0.36 -0.41
CA PHE A 17 5.11 0.15 -1.25
C PHE A 17 6.45 -0.53 -0.96
N LEU A 18 6.83 -0.65 0.32
CA LEU A 18 8.02 -1.37 0.76
C LEU A 18 7.99 -2.84 0.36
N ILE A 19 6.88 -3.54 0.58
CA ILE A 19 6.69 -4.94 0.17
C ILE A 19 6.87 -5.08 -1.33
N GLY A 20 6.28 -4.19 -2.14
CA GLY A 20 6.46 -4.18 -3.59
C GLY A 20 7.91 -4.00 -4.02
N LYS A 21 8.64 -3.09 -3.35
CA LYS A 21 10.05 -2.82 -3.61
C LYS A 21 10.94 -4.02 -3.23
N ILE A 22 10.78 -4.55 -2.03
CA ILE A 22 11.54 -5.70 -1.51
C ILE A 22 11.24 -6.95 -2.33
N SER A 23 9.97 -7.21 -2.62
CA SER A 23 9.54 -8.38 -3.37
C SER A 23 9.97 -8.35 -4.85
N SER A 24 10.22 -7.15 -5.38
CA SER A 24 10.79 -6.95 -6.71
C SER A 24 12.32 -6.98 -6.74
N ASP A 25 13.00 -6.97 -5.60
CA ASP A 25 14.46 -6.93 -5.56
C ASP A 25 15.06 -8.33 -5.69
N LYS A 26 15.89 -8.52 -6.72
CA LYS A 26 16.55 -9.81 -6.99
C LYS A 26 17.65 -10.10 -5.96
N ASN A 27 18.23 -9.07 -5.34
CA ASN A 27 19.24 -9.26 -4.29
C ASN A 27 18.62 -9.76 -2.99
N ILE A 28 17.39 -9.34 -2.68
CA ILE A 28 16.70 -9.72 -1.44
C ILE A 28 15.93 -11.04 -1.61
N MET A 29 15.20 -11.21 -2.73
CA MET A 29 14.30 -12.36 -2.93
C MET A 29 14.91 -13.49 -3.77
N GLY A 30 16.08 -13.27 -4.39
CA GLY A 30 16.80 -14.27 -5.16
C GLY A 30 15.96 -14.92 -6.27
N LYS A 31 15.73 -16.23 -6.15
CA LYS A 31 14.96 -17.05 -7.11
C LYS A 31 13.44 -16.96 -6.91
N TYR A 32 12.97 -16.45 -5.77
CA TYR A 32 11.56 -16.34 -5.39
C TYR A 32 10.99 -14.93 -5.60
N ARG A 33 11.60 -14.15 -6.49
CA ARG A 33 11.12 -12.81 -6.83
C ARG A 33 9.64 -12.85 -7.20
N SER A 34 8.87 -11.87 -6.73
CA SER A 34 7.51 -11.67 -7.23
C SER A 34 7.51 -11.57 -8.74
N GLY A 35 6.78 -12.49 -9.38
CA GLY A 35 6.53 -12.45 -10.81
C GLY A 35 5.72 -11.21 -11.22
N LEU A 36 5.56 -11.01 -12.52
CA LEU A 36 4.79 -9.89 -13.08
C LEU A 36 3.35 -9.83 -12.52
N LEU A 37 2.74 -10.99 -12.24
CA LEU A 37 1.40 -11.10 -11.63
C LEU A 37 1.34 -10.50 -10.22
N SER A 38 2.22 -10.93 -9.30
CA SER A 38 2.26 -10.40 -7.93
C SER A 38 2.58 -8.91 -7.91
N ARG A 39 3.46 -8.45 -8.80
CA ARG A 39 3.79 -7.01 -8.90
C ARG A 39 2.60 -6.17 -9.37
N SER A 40 1.80 -6.69 -10.31
CA SER A 40 0.57 -6.03 -10.77
C SER A 40 -0.47 -5.94 -9.64
N PHE A 41 -0.65 -7.01 -8.87
CA PHE A 41 -1.55 -7.01 -7.71
C PHE A 41 -1.10 -6.04 -6.63
N ILE A 42 0.19 -6.01 -6.30
CA ILE A 42 0.74 -5.07 -5.30
C ILE A 42 0.50 -3.63 -5.74
N TRP A 43 0.72 -3.31 -7.02
CA TRP A 43 0.47 -1.97 -7.53
C TRP A 43 -1.01 -1.59 -7.50
N LEU A 44 -1.91 -2.53 -7.83
CA LEU A 44 -3.35 -2.33 -7.75
C LEU A 44 -3.78 -2.05 -6.31
N THR A 45 -3.33 -2.85 -5.34
CA THR A 45 -3.63 -2.65 -3.92
C THR A 45 -3.04 -1.33 -3.41
N PHE A 46 -1.82 -0.99 -3.81
CA PHE A 46 -1.20 0.29 -3.46
C PHE A 46 -2.02 1.48 -3.96
N VAL A 47 -2.45 1.45 -5.22
CA VAL A 47 -3.28 2.52 -5.81
C VAL A 47 -4.63 2.61 -5.09
N GLY A 48 -5.29 1.48 -4.82
CA GLY A 48 -6.55 1.44 -4.10
C GLY A 48 -6.44 2.04 -2.70
N MET A 49 -5.44 1.63 -1.92
CA MET A 49 -5.25 2.17 -0.58
C MET A 49 -4.76 3.62 -0.58
N ALA A 50 -3.91 4.02 -1.52
CA ALA A 50 -3.49 5.42 -1.67
C ALA A 50 -4.69 6.33 -1.98
N ALA A 51 -5.60 5.89 -2.86
CA ALA A 51 -6.84 6.61 -3.15
C ALA A 51 -7.74 6.72 -1.90
N SER A 52 -7.88 5.65 -1.11
CA SER A 52 -8.62 5.70 0.15
C SER A 52 -7.97 6.64 1.17
N ALA A 53 -6.65 6.61 1.32
CA ALA A 53 -5.93 7.51 2.22
C ALA A 53 -6.10 8.98 1.80
N LEU A 54 -5.96 9.29 0.51
CA LEU A 54 -6.21 10.62 -0.03
C LEU A 54 -7.66 11.07 0.16
N GLY A 55 -8.63 10.18 -0.08
CA GLY A 55 -10.05 10.46 0.18
C GLY A 55 -10.31 10.78 1.66
N THR A 56 -9.61 10.10 2.57
CA THR A 56 -9.71 10.35 4.00
C THR A 56 -9.14 11.73 4.36
N ILE A 57 -8.00 12.12 3.79
CA ILE A 57 -7.40 13.47 3.97
C ILE A 57 -8.32 14.54 3.39
N TYR A 58 -8.83 14.32 2.17
CA TYR A 58 -9.69 15.26 1.49
C TYR A 58 -11.00 15.49 2.27
N MET A 59 -11.63 14.42 2.73
CA MET A 59 -12.83 14.51 3.55
C MET A 59 -12.55 15.16 4.90
N LEU A 60 -11.39 14.91 5.51
CA LEU A 60 -10.97 15.60 6.73
C LEU A 60 -10.81 17.11 6.49
N PHE A 61 -10.23 17.53 5.35
CA PHE A 61 -10.01 18.95 5.02
C PHE A 61 -11.27 19.69 4.58
N ILE A 62 -12.21 19.00 3.93
CA ILE A 62 -13.47 19.60 3.47
C ILE A 62 -14.52 19.69 4.59
N ALA A 63 -14.41 18.79 5.59
CA ALA A 63 -15.37 18.68 6.70
C ALA A 63 -14.87 19.31 8.02
N ALA A 64 -13.60 19.72 8.09
CA ALA A 64 -13.02 20.50 9.20
C ALA A 64 -13.13 22.00 8.95
#